data_AF-A0A256WFV3-F1
#
_entry.id   AF-A0A256WFV3-F1
#
_cell.length_a   1.000
_cell.length_b   1.000
_cell.length_c   1.000
_cell.angle_alpha   90.00
_cell.angle_beta   90.00
_cell.angle_gamma   90.00
#
_symmetry.space_group_name_H-M   'P 1'
#
loop_
_entity.id
_entity.type
_entity.pdbx_description
1 polymer ?
#
loop_
_entity_poly.entity_id
_entity_poly.type
_entity_poly.pdbx_seq_one_letter_code
_entity_poly.pdbx_strand_id
1 'polypeptide(L)'
;MKFTSEEILDIAKPPLYQCSKIDSFILNGKCIKETGFWGQQETDVKTLQECLANVESDAFEIEKNFEELREALEDLRLWGQEWKVLAKQMIRKYEPDLLKQTSVH
;
A
#
# COMPACT_ATOMS: atom_id res chain seq x y z
N MET A 1 23.08 18.22 -14.60
CA MET A 1 21.89 17.38 -14.32
C MET A 1 22.30 16.41 -13.22
N LYS A 2 21.60 16.36 -12.09
CA LYS A 2 21.88 15.38 -11.03
C LYS A 2 20.99 14.17 -11.28
N PHE A 3 21.60 13.03 -11.59
CA PHE A 3 20.90 11.75 -11.66
C PHE A 3 20.59 11.28 -10.24
N THR A 4 19.45 10.63 -10.06
CA THR A 4 19.09 9.93 -8.82
C THR A 4 19.98 8.71 -8.62
N SER A 5 20.07 8.21 -7.39
CA SER A 5 20.83 6.99 -7.10
C SER A 5 20.29 5.81 -7.91
N GLU A 6 18.97 5.73 -8.05
CA GLU A 6 18.25 4.73 -8.83
C GLU A 6 18.66 4.77 -10.30
N GLU A 7 18.72 5.96 -10.91
CA GLU A 7 19.16 6.13 -12.31
C GLU A 7 20.63 5.76 -12.52
N ILE A 8 21.49 6.03 -11.53
CA ILE A 8 22.91 5.68 -11.60
C ILE A 8 23.12 4.16 -11.48
N LEU A 9 22.26 3.50 -10.70
CA LEU A 9 22.39 2.10 -10.32
C LEU A 9 21.48 1.15 -11.12
N ASP A 10 20.73 1.68 -12.09
CA ASP A 10 19.75 0.97 -12.91
C ASP A 10 18.70 0.23 -12.04
N ILE A 11 18.21 0.92 -11.00
CA ILE A 11 17.15 0.46 -10.10
C ILE A 11 15.85 1.18 -10.46
N ALA A 12 14.72 0.51 -10.30
CA ALA A 12 13.41 1.09 -10.50
C ALA A 12 13.19 2.33 -9.62
N LYS A 13 12.40 3.29 -10.11
CA LYS A 13 12.03 4.46 -9.31
C LYS A 13 11.27 4.03 -8.05
N PRO A 14 11.44 4.75 -6.93
CA PRO A 14 10.69 4.43 -5.72
C PRO A 14 9.18 4.55 -5.98
N PRO A 15 8.37 3.63 -5.44
CA PRO A 15 6.93 3.74 -5.53
C PRO A 15 6.43 4.98 -4.77
N LEU A 16 5.23 5.43 -5.14
CA LEU A 16 4.61 6.60 -4.49
C LEU A 16 4.33 6.33 -3.01
N TYR A 17 4.36 7.39 -2.22
CA TYR A 17 4.04 7.34 -0.80
C TYR A 17 2.56 7.04 -0.56
N GLN A 18 2.25 6.03 0.26
CA GLN A 18 0.90 5.49 0.40
C GLN A 18 0.14 5.96 1.66
N CYS A 19 0.78 6.64 2.62
CA CYS A 19 0.11 6.93 3.90
C CYS A 19 -1.17 7.77 3.76
N SER A 20 -1.18 8.75 2.84
CA SER A 20 -2.38 9.55 2.57
C SER A 20 -3.55 8.70 2.03
N LYS A 21 -3.26 7.68 1.21
CA LYS A 21 -4.28 6.73 0.74
C LYS A 21 -4.83 5.88 1.90
N ILE A 22 -3.94 5.36 2.75
CA ILE A 22 -4.32 4.59 3.94
C ILE A 22 -5.23 5.41 4.86
N ASP A 23 -4.88 6.67 5.12
CA ASP A 23 -5.70 7.58 5.93
C ASP A 23 -7.10 7.77 5.31
N SER A 24 -7.18 7.93 3.99
CA SER A 24 -8.45 7.99 3.27
C SER A 24 -9.28 6.72 3.45
N PHE A 25 -8.67 5.53 3.42
CA PHE A 25 -9.40 4.27 3.59
C PHE A 25 -9.95 4.12 5.00
N ILE A 26 -9.18 4.55 6.01
CA ILE A 26 -9.64 4.59 7.40
C ILE A 26 -10.84 5.52 7.54
N LEU A 27 -10.82 6.69 6.89
CA LEU A 27 -11.93 7.63 6.90
C LEU A 27 -13.17 7.03 6.24
N ASN A 28 -13.04 6.44 5.04
CA ASN A 28 -14.17 5.80 4.34
C ASN A 28 -14.78 4.67 5.18
N GLY A 29 -13.96 3.83 5.82
CA GLY A 29 -14.45 2.78 6.70
C GLY A 29 -15.22 3.31 7.92
N LYS A 30 -14.82 4.47 8.47
CA LYS A 30 -15.57 5.14 9.53
C LYS A 30 -16.90 5.68 9.01
N CYS A 31 -16.92 6.30 7.84
CA CYS A 31 -18.16 6.81 7.22
C CYS A 31 -19.16 5.69 6.96
N ILE A 32 -18.73 4.54 6.41
CA ILE A 32 -19.60 3.37 6.22
C ILE A 32 -20.20 2.92 7.56
N LYS A 33 -19.37 2.81 8.60
CA LYS A 33 -19.82 2.40 9.93
C LYS A 33 -20.85 3.37 10.50
N GLU A 34 -20.61 4.68 10.36
CA GLU A 34 -21.53 5.72 10.80
C GLU A 34 -22.85 5.66 10.02
N THR A 35 -22.81 5.64 8.68
CA THR A 35 -23.99 5.55 7.82
C THR A 35 -24.80 4.29 8.11
N GLY A 36 -24.15 3.15 8.29
CA GLY A 36 -24.81 1.89 8.65
C GLY A 36 -25.46 1.95 10.04
N PHE A 37 -24.82 2.59 11.02
CA PHE A 37 -25.40 2.79 12.35
C PHE A 37 -26.60 3.74 12.33
N TRP A 38 -26.53 4.82 11.55
CA TRP A 38 -27.67 5.72 11.34
C TRP A 38 -28.84 4.99 10.67
N GLY A 39 -28.56 4.22 9.61
CA GLY A 39 -29.58 3.41 8.93
C GLY A 39 -30.28 2.44 9.88
N GLN A 40 -29.58 1.81 10.83
CA GLN A 40 -30.22 0.90 11.81
C GLN A 40 -31.26 1.58 12.71
N GLN A 41 -31.16 2.89 12.90
CA GLN A 41 -32.11 3.66 13.71
C GLN A 41 -33.22 4.29 12.87
N GLU A 42 -33.12 4.21 11.55
CA GLU A 42 -34.06 4.84 10.64
C GLU A 42 -35.30 3.98 10.44
N THR A 43 -36.45 4.64 10.27
CA THR A 43 -37.75 3.98 10.08
C THR A 43 -38.40 4.36 8.77
N ASP A 44 -37.97 5.48 8.17
CA ASP A 44 -38.36 5.82 6.81
C ASP A 44 -37.66 4.91 5.80
N VAL A 45 -38.47 4.20 5.01
CA VAL A 45 -37.99 3.22 4.03
C VAL A 45 -37.13 3.88 2.95
N LYS A 46 -37.43 5.12 2.58
CA LYS A 46 -36.67 5.82 1.53
C LYS A 46 -35.29 6.22 2.05
N THR A 47 -35.21 6.77 3.26
CA THR A 47 -33.92 7.09 3.89
C THR A 47 -33.09 5.82 4.14
N LEU A 48 -33.72 4.71 4.54
CA LEU A 48 -33.04 3.40 4.65
C LEU A 48 -32.44 2.94 3.31
N GLN A 49 -33.18 3.09 2.21
CA GLN A 49 -32.69 2.74 0.87
C GLN A 49 -31.50 3.62 0.44
N GLU A 50 -31.56 4.92 0.75
CA GLU A 50 -30.45 5.85 0.49
C GLU A 50 -29.20 5.49 1.32
N CYS A 51 -29.36 5.18 2.61
CA CYS A 51 -28.26 4.71 3.46
C CYS A 51 -27.63 3.42 2.92
N LEU A 52 -28.46 2.46 2.49
CA LEU A 52 -27.97 1.20 1.91
C LEU A 52 -27.18 1.44 0.62
N ALA A 53 -27.71 2.25 -0.29
CA ALA A 53 -27.03 2.58 -1.55
C ALA A 53 -25.68 3.26 -1.31
N ASN A 54 -25.60 4.17 -0.33
CA ASN A 54 -24.34 4.82 0.04
C ASN A 54 -23.34 3.81 0.61
N VAL A 55 -23.78 2.93 1.52
CA VAL A 55 -22.92 1.87 2.09
C VAL A 55 -22.41 0.93 1.00
N GLU A 56 -23.26 0.53 0.05
CA GLU A 56 -22.87 -0.35 -1.07
C GLU A 56 -21.85 0.33 -1.99
N SER A 57 -22.06 1.60 -2.32
CA SER A 57 -21.13 2.40 -3.13
C SER A 57 -19.77 2.53 -2.44
N ASP A 58 -19.76 2.96 -1.18
CA ASP A 58 -18.53 3.15 -0.40
C ASP A 58 -17.79 1.81 -0.20
N ALA A 59 -18.52 0.71 0.01
CA ALA A 59 -17.92 -0.62 0.15
C ALA A 59 -17.23 -1.08 -1.14
N PHE A 60 -17.83 -0.83 -2.30
CA PHE A 60 -17.22 -1.12 -3.59
C PHE A 60 -15.93 -0.29 -3.81
N GLU A 61 -15.96 1.00 -3.46
CA GLU A 61 -14.76 1.83 -3.53
C GLU A 61 -13.64 1.33 -2.60
N ILE A 62 -13.99 0.87 -1.39
CA ILE A 62 -13.02 0.29 -0.46
C ILE A 62 -12.36 -0.96 -1.04
N GLU A 63 -13.10 -1.84 -1.71
CA GLU A 63 -12.53 -3.03 -2.34
C GLU A 63 -11.48 -2.66 -3.39
N LYS A 64 -11.82 -1.73 -4.28
CA LYS A 64 -10.88 -1.21 -5.28
C LYS A 64 -9.64 -0.59 -4.62
N ASN A 65 -9.85 0.20 -3.59
CA ASN A 65 -8.79 0.85 -2.82
C ASN A 65 -7.83 -0.15 -2.17
N PHE A 66 -8.31 -1.30 -1.68
CA PHE A 66 -7.46 -2.36 -1.16
C PHE A 66 -6.63 -3.05 -2.24
N GLU A 67 -7.15 -3.18 -3.46
CA GLU A 67 -6.37 -3.68 -4.59
C GLU A 67 -5.22 -2.73 -4.93
N GLU A 68 -5.50 -1.42 -5.05
CA GLU A 68 -4.47 -0.41 -5.30
C GLU A 68 -3.39 -0.40 -4.20
N LEU A 69 -3.78 -0.61 -2.94
CA LEU A 69 -2.82 -0.72 -1.84
C LEU A 69 -1.94 -1.96 -1.97
N ARG A 70 -2.52 -3.10 -2.36
CA ARG A 70 -1.78 -4.34 -2.55
C ARG A 70 -0.73 -4.19 -3.64
N GLU A 71 -1.11 -3.60 -4.78
CA GLU A 71 -0.19 -3.29 -5.87
C GLU A 71 0.94 -2.39 -5.39
N ALA A 72 0.62 -1.29 -4.69
CA ALA A 72 1.65 -0.38 -4.17
C ALA A 72 2.60 -1.02 -3.15
N LEU A 73 2.11 -1.94 -2.32
CA LEU A 73 2.96 -2.71 -1.39
C LEU A 73 3.87 -3.69 -2.13
N GLU A 74 3.38 -4.29 -3.20
CA GLU A 74 4.16 -5.20 -4.04
C GLU A 74 5.26 -4.45 -4.80
N ASP A 75 4.95 -3.26 -5.33
CA ASP A 75 5.95 -2.37 -5.93
C ASP A 75 7.05 -1.99 -4.93
N LEU A 76 6.67 -1.67 -3.69
CA LEU A 76 7.63 -1.38 -2.61
C LEU A 76 8.50 -2.59 -2.27
N ARG A 77 7.91 -3.78 -2.24
CA ARG A 77 8.63 -5.03 -2.00
C ARG A 77 9.66 -5.29 -3.10
N LEU A 78 9.26 -5.12 -4.36
CA LEU A 78 10.14 -5.29 -5.52
C LEU A 78 11.28 -4.27 -5.51
N TRP A 79 10.97 -3.00 -5.29
CA TRP A 79 11.96 -1.93 -5.17
C TRP A 79 12.98 -2.23 -4.05
N GLY A 80 12.52 -2.64 -2.87
CA GLY A 80 13.41 -3.05 -1.78
C GLY A 80 14.25 -4.30 -2.12
N GLN A 81 13.71 -5.22 -2.92
CA GLN A 81 14.41 -6.41 -3.36
C GLN A 81 15.56 -6.06 -4.33
N GLU A 82 15.37 -5.10 -5.23
CA GLU A 82 16.44 -4.62 -6.14
C GLU A 82 17.61 -4.04 -5.34
N TRP A 83 17.32 -3.17 -4.36
CA TRP A 83 18.33 -2.64 -3.44
C TRP A 83 19.07 -3.73 -2.68
N LYS A 84 18.35 -4.75 -2.19
CA LYS A 84 18.95 -5.90 -1.50
C LYS A 84 19.86 -6.71 -2.42
N VAL A 85 19.48 -6.88 -3.69
CA VAL A 85 20.29 -7.58 -4.69
C VAL A 85 21.56 -6.78 -4.98
N LEU A 86 21.45 -5.47 -5.21
CA LEU A 86 22.62 -4.60 -5.42
C LEU A 86 23.57 -4.66 -4.22
N ALA A 87 23.05 -4.52 -2.99
CA ALA A 87 23.87 -4.60 -1.78
C ALA A 87 24.63 -5.93 -1.69
N LYS A 88 23.98 -7.06 -1.98
CA LYS A 88 24.64 -8.37 -2.04
C LYS A 88 25.71 -8.44 -3.12
N GLN A 89 25.47 -7.86 -4.30
CA GLN A 89 26.47 -7.82 -5.38
C GLN A 89 27.70 -6.99 -4.97
N MET A 90 27.48 -5.84 -4.32
CA MET A 90 28.55 -5.00 -3.81
C MET A 90 29.39 -5.73 -2.75
N ILE A 91 28.73 -6.40 -1.79
CA ILE A 91 29.45 -7.19 -0.77
C ILE A 91 30.24 -8.33 -1.43
N ARG A 92 29.66 -9.07 -2.39
CA ARG A 92 30.38 -10.12 -3.12
C ARG A 92 31.64 -9.60 -3.80
N LYS A 93 31.60 -8.36 -4.31
CA LYS A 93 32.69 -7.76 -5.06
C LYS A 93 33.80 -7.19 -4.17
N TYR A 94 33.44 -6.54 -3.08
CA TYR A 94 34.39 -5.76 -2.27
C TYR A 94 34.69 -6.38 -0.91
N GLU A 95 33.75 -7.12 -0.31
CA GLU A 95 33.87 -7.66 1.06
C GLU A 95 33.25 -9.07 1.17
N PRO A 96 33.74 -10.06 0.38
CA PRO A 96 33.10 -11.37 0.25
C PRO A 96 33.02 -12.17 1.55
N ASP A 97 33.90 -11.88 2.52
CA ASP A 97 33.92 -12.57 3.82
C ASP A 97 32.74 -12.23 4.73
N LEU A 98 32.08 -11.07 4.53
CA LEU A 98 30.86 -10.71 5.26
C LEU A 98 29.68 -11.63 4.94
N LEU A 99 29.62 -12.21 3.74
CA LEU A 99 28.53 -13.11 3.34
C LEU A 99 28.62 -14.51 3.96
N LYS A 100 29.83 -14.91 4.38
CA LYS A 100 30.07 -16.22 5.02
C LYS A 100 29.54 -16.25 6.46
N GLN A 101 29.38 -15.09 7.10
CA GLN A 101 28.90 -15.00 8.48
C GLN A 101 27.37 -15.16 8.60
N THR A 102 26.62 -14.97 7.51
CA THR A 102 25.14 -15.02 7.51
C THR A 102 24.51 -16.39 7.28
N SER A 103 25.29 -17.45 7.01
CA SER A 103 24.78 -18.80 6.73
C SER A 103 24.65 -19.71 7.96
N VAL A 104 24.73 -19.16 9.17
CA VAL A 104 24.48 -19.87 10.42
C VAL A 104 23.25 -19.23 11.07
N HIS A 105 22.06 -19.73 10.76
CA HIS A 105 20.86 -19.78 11.62
C HIS A 105 19.70 -20.43 10.85
#